data_AF-A0A7X5IDP3-F1
#
_entry.id   AF-A0A7X5IDP3-F1
#
_cell.length_a   1.000
_cell.length_b   1.000
_cell.length_c   1.000
_cell.angle_alpha   90.00
_cell.angle_beta   90.00
_cell.angle_gamma   90.00
#
_symmetry.space_group_name_H-M   'P 1'
#
loop_
_entity.id
_entity.type
_entity.pdbx_description
1 polymer ?
#
loop_
_entity_poly.entity_id
_entity_poly.type
_entity_poly.pdbx_seq_one_letter_code
_entity_poly.pdbx_strand_id
1 'polypeptide(L)'
;MAKKSKKRKAEKQSKRIVLPDEGGASKKNHRARKGKKRKKGPKKGKGAGVDATESVSMPQGKKNKALGARGEEAAERFLRRHGYEILERNWVCFAGEADIIAADDRALVFAEVKTRRGINHGFPGEAVNQAKRERYERIALAYVQDHCVGEVTVRFDVISIVVIAPDRALVRHHLGAFSAA
;
A
#
# COMPACT_ATOMS: atom_id res chain seq x y z
N MET A 1 -23.47 -43.98 33.25
CA MET A 1 -24.29 -42.84 32.76
C MET A 1 -23.83 -41.59 33.52
N ALA A 2 -23.53 -40.40 33.01
CA ALA A 2 -23.56 -39.80 31.68
C ALA A 2 -22.55 -38.62 31.61
N LYS A 3 -21.84 -38.55 30.47
CA LYS A 3 -21.37 -37.38 29.66
C LYS A 3 -20.82 -36.10 30.34
N LYS A 4 -19.49 -35.93 30.14
CA LYS A 4 -18.77 -34.74 29.63
C LYS A 4 -19.60 -33.47 29.37
N SER A 5 -19.14 -32.34 29.92
CA SER A 5 -19.16 -31.06 29.19
C SER A 5 -18.01 -30.14 29.65
N LYS A 6 -16.89 -30.26 28.92
CA LYS A 6 -15.77 -29.33 28.92
C LYS A 6 -16.27 -27.96 28.48
N LYS A 7 -16.46 -27.03 29.40
CA LYS A 7 -16.58 -25.60 29.07
C LYS A 7 -15.18 -25.07 28.80
N ARG A 8 -14.64 -25.35 27.61
CA ARG A 8 -13.47 -24.63 27.07
C ARG A 8 -13.92 -23.20 26.80
N LYS A 9 -13.80 -22.30 27.78
CA LYS A 9 -13.73 -20.87 27.51
C LYS A 9 -12.50 -20.69 26.64
N ALA A 10 -12.73 -20.43 25.35
CA ALA A 10 -11.70 -19.97 24.44
C ALA A 10 -11.31 -18.56 24.91
N GLU A 11 -10.32 -18.51 25.81
CA GLU A 11 -9.54 -17.32 26.06
C GLU A 11 -8.76 -17.06 24.77
N LYS A 12 -9.37 -16.26 23.90
CA LYS A 12 -8.77 -15.78 22.66
C LYS A 12 -7.71 -14.78 23.11
N GLN A 13 -6.52 -15.30 23.39
CA GLN A 13 -5.33 -14.53 23.73
C GLN A 13 -5.11 -13.52 22.60
N SER A 14 -5.60 -12.29 22.80
CA SER A 14 -5.38 -11.18 21.89
C SER A 14 -3.91 -10.86 22.01
N LYS A 15 -3.11 -11.49 21.14
CA LYS A 15 -1.72 -11.12 20.92
C LYS A 15 -1.78 -9.71 20.31
N ARG A 16 -1.82 -8.69 21.17
CA ARG A 16 -1.52 -7.32 20.77
C ARG A 16 -0.20 -7.39 20.01
N ILE A 17 -0.16 -6.87 18.79
CA ILE A 17 1.09 -6.82 18.02
C ILE A 17 2.05 -5.99 18.87
N VAL A 18 3.03 -6.64 19.48
CA VAL A 18 4.09 -5.97 20.25
C VAL A 18 5.10 -5.54 19.21
N LEU A 19 4.93 -4.31 18.71
CA LEU A 19 5.95 -3.66 17.90
C LEU A 19 7.07 -3.20 18.85
N PRO A 20 8.35 -3.30 18.45
CA PRO A 20 9.42 -2.78 19.28
C PRO A 20 9.22 -1.29 19.52
N ASP A 21 9.40 -0.85 20.77
CA ASP A 21 9.29 0.56 21.17
C ASP A 21 10.11 1.46 20.23
N GLU A 22 9.48 2.55 19.78
CA GLU A 22 10.05 3.63 18.96
C GLU A 22 11.31 4.19 19.63
N GLY A 23 12.47 3.64 19.24
CA GLY A 23 13.76 3.94 19.85
C GLY A 23 14.88 3.97 18.83
N GLY A 24 14.70 4.64 17.70
CA GLY A 24 15.77 4.79 16.72
C GLY A 24 15.37 5.58 15.49
N ALA A 25 15.49 6.90 15.56
CA ALA A 25 15.52 7.76 14.38
C ALA A 25 16.46 7.16 13.32
N SER A 26 15.87 6.64 12.23
CA SER A 26 16.62 6.00 11.16
C SER A 26 17.54 7.03 10.52
N LYS A 27 18.85 6.80 10.71
CA LYS A 27 19.93 7.59 10.13
C LYS A 27 19.78 7.57 8.60
N LYS A 28 19.49 8.76 8.06
CA LYS A 28 19.49 9.08 6.63
C LYS A 28 20.80 8.61 5.96
N ASN A 29 20.80 7.43 5.34
CA ASN A 29 21.82 7.07 4.36
C ASN A 29 21.38 7.51 2.97
N HIS A 30 21.45 8.84 2.75
CA HIS A 30 21.44 9.45 1.43
C HIS A 30 22.74 9.13 0.70
N ARG A 31 22.71 8.24 -0.28
CA ARG A 31 23.80 8.11 -1.25
C ARG A 31 23.39 8.69 -2.60
N ALA A 32 23.72 9.97 -2.76
CA ALA A 32 23.63 10.72 -4.00
C ALA A 32 24.41 10.04 -5.13
N ARG A 33 23.78 9.83 -6.29
CA ARG A 33 24.48 9.47 -7.53
C ARG A 33 24.65 10.71 -8.41
N LYS A 34 25.88 11.20 -8.46
CA LYS A 34 26.40 12.18 -9.44
C LYS A 34 26.32 11.59 -10.86
N GLY A 35 25.99 12.45 -11.81
CA GLY A 35 25.76 12.08 -13.21
C GLY A 35 27.00 11.75 -14.04
N LYS A 36 26.75 11.23 -15.24
CA LYS A 36 27.70 11.23 -16.35
C LYS A 36 26.97 11.25 -17.69
N LYS A 37 27.22 12.29 -18.48
CA LYS A 37 26.80 12.48 -19.88
C LYS A 37 27.53 11.49 -20.80
N ARG A 38 26.89 11.09 -21.92
CA ARG A 38 27.49 10.76 -23.25
C ARG A 38 26.35 10.45 -24.25
N LYS A 39 26.07 11.34 -25.23
CA LYS A 39 26.51 11.42 -26.65
C LYS A 39 25.70 10.54 -27.64
N LYS A 40 25.36 11.15 -28.80
CA LYS A 40 24.39 10.78 -29.85
C LYS A 40 24.93 9.84 -30.96
N GLY A 41 24.01 9.10 -31.59
CA GLY A 41 23.95 8.78 -33.04
C GLY A 41 24.08 7.29 -33.44
N PRO A 42 23.68 6.84 -34.65
CA PRO A 42 22.43 7.11 -35.40
C PRO A 42 21.74 5.86 -36.05
N LYS A 43 20.44 6.03 -36.39
CA LYS A 43 19.62 5.54 -37.55
C LYS A 43 19.43 4.04 -37.96
N LYS A 44 18.13 3.73 -38.15
CA LYS A 44 17.40 2.97 -39.21
C LYS A 44 17.40 1.42 -39.25
N GLY A 45 16.18 0.87 -39.31
CA GLY A 45 15.84 -0.45 -39.87
C GLY A 45 14.32 -0.66 -39.90
N LYS A 46 13.75 -0.98 -41.07
CA LYS A 46 12.33 -1.32 -41.33
C LYS A 46 12.11 -2.83 -41.15
N GLY A 47 10.89 -3.27 -40.82
CA GLY A 47 10.45 -4.65 -41.11
C GLY A 47 9.29 -5.21 -40.26
N ALA A 48 8.10 -5.22 -40.88
CA ALA A 48 6.96 -6.16 -40.82
C ALA A 48 6.66 -7.06 -39.60
N GLY A 49 5.40 -6.95 -39.13
CA GLY A 49 4.48 -8.08 -38.84
C GLY A 49 4.49 -8.66 -37.41
N VAL A 50 3.39 -8.52 -36.67
CA VAL A 50 2.52 -9.60 -36.15
C VAL A 50 1.33 -9.03 -35.36
N ASP A 51 0.16 -9.64 -35.54
CA ASP A 51 -1.01 -9.56 -34.65
C ASP A 51 -0.64 -9.85 -33.19
N ALA A 52 -1.04 -8.97 -32.28
CA ALA A 52 -1.30 -9.29 -30.88
C ALA A 52 -2.08 -8.14 -30.25
N THR A 53 -3.29 -8.44 -29.79
CA THR A 53 -4.17 -7.57 -29.01
C THR A 53 -3.41 -6.79 -27.93
N GLU A 54 -3.16 -5.52 -28.20
CA GLU A 54 -2.58 -4.57 -27.25
C GLU A 54 -3.59 -4.30 -26.14
N SER A 55 -3.31 -4.81 -24.94
CA SER A 55 -3.88 -4.28 -23.71
C SER A 55 -3.51 -2.79 -23.61
N VAL A 56 -4.44 -1.93 -23.99
CA VAL A 56 -4.27 -0.48 -23.96
C VAL A 56 -4.00 -0.06 -22.52
N SER A 57 -2.75 0.23 -22.23
CA SER A 57 -2.33 0.85 -20.98
C SER A 57 -2.89 2.27 -20.96
N MET A 58 -3.95 2.45 -20.18
CA MET A 58 -4.66 3.73 -20.05
C MET A 58 -3.68 4.85 -19.63
N PRO A 59 -3.80 6.05 -20.23
CA PRO A 59 -2.87 7.15 -19.97
C PRO A 59 -3.00 7.59 -18.51
N GLN A 60 -1.91 7.43 -17.74
CA GLN A 60 -1.84 7.96 -16.38
C GLN A 60 -1.84 9.49 -16.44
N GLY A 61 -3.01 10.09 -16.19
CA GLY A 61 -3.15 11.53 -16.01
C GLY A 61 -2.11 12.06 -15.02
N LYS A 62 -1.52 13.22 -15.33
CA LYS A 62 -0.44 13.85 -14.57
C LYS A 62 -0.73 13.82 -13.07
N LYS A 63 0.02 13.02 -12.30
CA LYS A 63 -0.17 12.86 -10.85
C LYS A 63 -0.10 14.23 -10.18
N ASN A 64 -1.23 14.70 -9.65
CA ASN A 64 -1.28 15.93 -8.87
C ASN A 64 -0.75 15.63 -7.46
N LYS A 65 0.53 15.94 -7.21
CA LYS A 65 1.21 15.68 -5.93
C LYS A 65 0.47 16.26 -4.73
N ALA A 66 -0.05 17.49 -4.85
CA ALA A 66 -0.78 18.13 -3.75
C ALA A 66 -2.12 17.41 -3.46
N LEU A 67 -2.79 16.91 -4.50
CA LEU A 67 -4.00 16.09 -4.32
C LEU A 67 -3.66 14.74 -3.67
N GLY A 68 -2.56 14.10 -4.07
CA GLY A 68 -2.08 12.85 -3.48
C GLY A 68 -1.80 13.00 -1.98
N ALA A 69 -1.00 13.99 -1.60
CA ALA A 69 -0.65 14.25 -0.20
C ALA A 69 -1.88 14.52 0.68
N ARG A 70 -2.86 15.28 0.18
CA ARG A 70 -4.14 15.50 0.88
C ARG A 70 -4.98 14.23 1.00
N GLY A 71 -4.87 13.35 0.01
CA GLY A 71 -5.45 12.01 0.05
C GLY A 71 -4.87 11.16 1.16
N GLU A 72 -3.53 11.08 1.23
CA GLU A 72 -2.82 10.35 2.29
C GLU A 72 -3.18 10.86 3.68
N GLU A 73 -3.26 12.18 3.87
CA GLU A 73 -3.69 12.78 5.14
C GLU A 73 -5.14 12.39 5.51
N ALA A 74 -6.05 12.40 4.52
CA ALA A 74 -7.43 11.98 4.74
C ALA A 74 -7.53 10.47 5.03
N ALA A 75 -6.71 9.64 4.39
CA ALA A 75 -6.61 8.20 4.64
C ALA A 75 -6.09 7.91 6.05
N GLU A 76 -5.02 8.58 6.48
CA GLU A 76 -4.47 8.46 7.83
C GLU A 76 -5.54 8.79 8.88
N ARG A 77 -6.19 9.95 8.73
CA ARG A 77 -7.27 10.37 9.62
C ARG A 77 -8.43 9.39 9.63
N PHE A 78 -8.76 8.81 8.48
CA PHE A 78 -9.79 7.77 8.37
C PHE A 78 -9.38 6.54 9.18
N LEU A 79 -8.20 5.99 8.95
CA LEU A 79 -7.69 4.80 9.63
C LEU A 79 -7.61 4.99 11.15
N ARG A 80 -7.05 6.11 11.63
CA ARG A 80 -7.00 6.41 13.08
C ARG A 80 -8.38 6.41 13.72
N ARG A 81 -9.39 7.00 13.07
CA ARG A 81 -10.78 6.98 13.57
C ARG A 81 -11.40 5.58 13.61
N HIS A 82 -10.87 4.63 12.85
CA HIS A 82 -11.32 3.23 12.83
C HIS A 82 -10.43 2.31 13.68
N GLY A 83 -9.61 2.88 14.58
CA GLY A 83 -8.84 2.11 15.55
C GLY A 83 -7.49 1.59 15.05
N TYR A 84 -7.04 2.03 13.87
CA TYR A 84 -5.71 1.69 13.38
C TYR A 84 -4.64 2.57 14.04
N GLU A 85 -3.53 1.94 14.41
CA GLU A 85 -2.31 2.63 14.77
C GLU A 85 -1.47 2.89 13.51
N ILE A 86 -1.10 4.14 13.26
CA ILE A 86 -0.27 4.48 12.09
C ILE A 86 1.19 4.37 12.51
N LEU A 87 1.92 3.50 11.83
CA LEU A 87 3.33 3.24 12.10
C LEU A 87 4.21 4.10 11.21
N GLU A 88 3.93 4.10 9.90
CA GLU A 88 4.72 4.84 8.93
C GLU A 88 3.86 5.41 7.80
N ARG A 89 4.38 6.47 7.17
CA ARG A 89 3.80 7.09 5.98
C ARG A 89 4.86 7.28 4.92
N ASN A 90 4.51 7.02 3.66
CA ASN A 90 5.39 7.17 2.51
C ASN A 90 6.74 6.45 2.73
N TRP A 91 6.67 5.22 3.27
CA TRP A 91 7.85 4.42 3.58
C TRP A 91 8.45 3.86 2.28
N VAL A 92 9.77 4.02 2.11
CA VAL A 92 10.47 3.66 0.87
C VAL A 92 11.53 2.60 1.16
N CYS A 93 11.57 1.57 0.32
CA CYS A 93 12.59 0.54 0.33
C CYS A 93 13.05 0.21 -1.10
N PHE A 94 13.96 -0.77 -1.23
CA PHE A 94 14.48 -1.20 -2.53
C PHE A 94 13.40 -1.79 -3.46
N ALA A 95 12.30 -2.31 -2.91
CA ALA A 95 11.20 -2.91 -3.67
C ALA A 95 10.13 -1.89 -4.11
N GLY A 96 10.09 -0.72 -3.48
CA GLY A 96 9.10 0.31 -3.79
C GLY A 96 8.74 1.20 -2.61
N GLU A 97 7.50 1.69 -2.63
CA GLU A 97 6.94 2.61 -1.64
C GLU A 97 5.64 2.05 -1.09
N ALA A 98 5.38 2.29 0.20
CA ALA A 98 4.09 2.07 0.85
C ALA A 98 3.55 3.42 1.34
N ASP A 99 2.35 3.80 0.91
CA ASP A 99 1.75 5.08 1.28
C ASP A 99 1.46 5.16 2.78
N ILE A 100 0.86 4.11 3.36
CA ILE A 100 0.60 4.00 4.80
C ILE A 100 0.90 2.58 5.27
N ILE A 101 1.65 2.47 6.37
CA ILE A 101 1.81 1.24 7.14
C ILE A 101 1.15 1.45 8.49
N ALA A 102 0.24 0.56 8.85
CA ALA A 102 -0.56 0.65 10.07
C ALA A 102 -0.67 -0.71 10.77
N ALA A 103 -0.99 -0.72 12.05
CA ALA A 103 -1.41 -1.90 12.78
C ALA A 103 -2.90 -1.81 13.10
N ASP A 104 -3.61 -2.92 12.94
CA ASP A 104 -4.88 -3.15 13.62
C ASP A 104 -4.74 -4.34 14.59
N ASP A 105 -5.82 -4.68 15.31
CA ASP A 105 -5.81 -5.77 16.28
C ASP A 105 -5.43 -7.16 15.71
N ARG A 106 -5.34 -7.29 14.38
CA ARG A 106 -5.19 -8.58 13.69
C ARG A 106 -3.98 -8.63 12.76
N ALA A 107 -3.55 -7.50 12.19
CA ALA A 107 -2.58 -7.49 11.11
C ALA A 107 -1.71 -6.23 11.08
N LEU A 108 -0.52 -6.39 10.49
CA LEU A 108 0.27 -5.32 9.90
C LEU A 108 -0.30 -5.01 8.51
N VAL A 109 -0.74 -3.77 8.32
CA VAL A 109 -1.53 -3.34 7.18
C VAL A 109 -0.73 -2.38 6.32
N PHE A 110 -0.56 -2.75 5.05
CA PHE A 110 0.04 -1.90 4.03
C PHE A 110 -1.09 -1.37 3.16
N ALA A 111 -1.42 -0.09 3.31
CA ALA A 111 -2.54 0.55 2.62
C ALA A 111 -2.03 1.45 1.48
N GLU A 112 -2.49 1.15 0.26
CA GLU A 112 -2.32 2.03 -0.91
C GLU A 112 -3.42 3.09 -0.93
N VAL A 113 -3.07 4.35 -1.19
CA VAL A 113 -4.02 5.48 -1.23
C VAL A 113 -4.25 5.95 -2.66
N LYS A 114 -5.50 5.86 -3.11
CA LYS A 114 -5.91 6.34 -4.43
C LYS A 114 -6.85 7.51 -4.31
N THR A 115 -6.39 8.66 -4.81
CA THR A 115 -7.16 9.91 -4.71
C THR A 115 -7.52 10.45 -6.08
N ARG A 116 -8.79 10.84 -6.25
CA ARG A 116 -9.26 11.53 -7.45
C ARG A 116 -10.27 12.63 -7.12
N ARG A 117 -10.51 13.52 -8.09
CA ARG A 117 -11.56 14.55 -8.01
C ARG A 117 -12.79 14.12 -8.81
N GLY A 118 -13.98 14.49 -8.30
CA GLY A 118 -15.24 14.33 -8.98
C GLY A 118 -15.79 12.89 -8.93
N ILE A 119 -17.12 12.79 -8.96
CA ILE A 119 -17.86 11.51 -8.87
C ILE A 119 -18.11 10.86 -10.23
N ASN A 120 -17.78 11.54 -11.34
CA ASN A 120 -18.10 11.13 -12.72
C ASN A 120 -17.48 9.77 -13.13
N HIS A 121 -16.55 9.23 -12.34
CA HIS A 121 -15.89 7.96 -12.59
C HIS A 121 -15.94 7.00 -11.41
N GLY A 122 -16.83 7.24 -10.44
CA GLY A 122 -16.94 6.43 -9.21
C GLY A 122 -15.65 6.37 -8.40
N PHE A 123 -15.57 5.41 -7.47
CA PHE A 123 -14.33 5.13 -6.73
C PHE A 123 -13.27 4.55 -7.68
N PRO A 124 -11.98 4.88 -7.50
CA PRO A 124 -10.90 4.15 -8.15
C PRO A 124 -11.06 2.64 -7.93
N GLY A 125 -11.27 1.89 -9.00
CA GLY A 125 -11.14 0.44 -8.98
C GLY A 125 -9.67 0.02 -8.92
N GLU A 126 -9.42 -1.23 -8.55
CA GLU A 126 -8.10 -1.82 -8.65
C GLU A 126 -8.15 -3.14 -9.40
N ALA A 127 -7.44 -3.20 -10.53
CA ALA A 127 -6.97 -4.48 -11.06
C ALA A 127 -5.66 -4.80 -10.35
N VAL A 128 -5.71 -5.68 -9.35
CA VAL A 128 -4.50 -6.24 -8.77
C VAL A 128 -3.95 -7.25 -9.77
N ASN A 129 -2.89 -6.88 -10.47
CA ASN A 129 -2.13 -7.84 -11.26
C ASN A 129 -1.08 -8.53 -10.38
N GLN A 130 -0.64 -9.71 -10.81
CA GLN A 130 0.34 -10.53 -10.10
C GLN A 130 1.63 -9.73 -9.77
N ALA A 131 2.11 -8.92 -10.70
CA ALA A 131 3.30 -8.08 -10.51
C ALA A 131 3.13 -7.05 -9.38
N LYS A 132 1.94 -6.45 -9.23
CA LYS A 132 1.65 -5.52 -8.13
C LYS A 132 1.67 -6.28 -6.80
N ARG A 133 1.02 -7.43 -6.72
CA ARG A 133 1.04 -8.27 -5.51
C ARG A 133 2.47 -8.62 -5.08
N GLU A 134 3.28 -9.16 -5.98
CA GLU A 134 4.69 -9.53 -5.70
C GLU A 134 5.54 -8.34 -5.25
N ARG A 135 5.26 -7.14 -5.77
CA ARG A 135 5.93 -5.91 -5.31
C ARG A 135 5.58 -5.59 -3.87
N TYR A 136 4.30 -5.64 -3.50
CA TYR A 136 3.87 -5.36 -2.12
C TYR A 136 4.34 -6.42 -1.13
N GLU A 137 4.39 -7.68 -1.53
CA GLU A 137 4.97 -8.75 -0.71
C GLU A 137 6.44 -8.47 -0.39
N ARG A 138 7.23 -8.03 -1.37
CA ARG A 138 8.63 -7.63 -1.14
C ARG A 138 8.77 -6.38 -0.25
N ILE A 139 7.87 -5.40 -0.38
CA ILE A 139 7.83 -4.22 0.47
C ILE A 139 7.54 -4.63 1.93
N ALA A 140 6.54 -5.50 2.14
CA ALA A 140 6.18 -5.98 3.47
C ALA A 140 7.31 -6.79 4.11
N LEU A 141 7.95 -7.68 3.35
CA LEU A 141 9.11 -8.43 3.83
C LEU A 141 10.25 -7.50 4.24
N ALA A 142 10.54 -6.47 3.44
CA ALA A 142 11.57 -5.49 3.77
C ALA A 142 11.25 -4.75 5.08
N TYR A 143 9.99 -4.35 5.29
CA TYR A 143 9.58 -3.65 6.51
C TYR A 143 9.69 -4.53 7.75
N VAL A 144 9.17 -5.76 7.69
CA VAL A 144 9.23 -6.74 8.78
C VAL A 144 10.68 -7.04 9.18
N GLN A 145 11.58 -7.15 8.20
CA GLN A 145 13.00 -7.36 8.45
C GLN A 145 13.68 -6.14 9.08
N ASP A 146 13.41 -4.94 8.55
CA ASP A 146 14.01 -3.68 9.03
C ASP A 146 13.60 -3.35 10.46
N HIS A 147 12.38 -3.72 10.86
CA HIS A 147 11.79 -3.42 12.16
C HIS A 147 11.77 -4.63 13.11
N CYS A 148 12.44 -5.74 12.75
CA CYS A 148 12.47 -6.97 13.55
C CYS A 148 11.08 -7.43 14.05
N VAL A 149 10.05 -7.25 13.23
CA VAL A 149 8.68 -7.63 13.59
C VAL A 149 8.61 -9.15 13.61
N GLY A 150 8.09 -9.70 14.71
CA GLY A 150 7.89 -11.15 14.86
C GLY A 150 6.83 -11.71 13.90
N GLU A 151 6.35 -12.92 14.20
CA GLU A 151 5.27 -13.54 13.41
C GLU A 151 4.01 -12.66 13.43
N VAL A 152 3.67 -12.10 12.27
CA VAL A 152 2.55 -11.17 12.10
C VAL A 152 1.76 -11.51 10.84
N THR A 153 0.44 -11.36 10.90
CA THR A 153 -0.39 -11.41 9.70
C THR A 153 -0.20 -10.12 8.91
N VAL A 154 0.13 -10.22 7.64
CA VAL A 154 0.20 -9.06 6.74
C VAL A 154 -1.09 -8.96 5.94
N ARG A 155 -1.66 -7.75 5.87
CA ARG A 155 -2.81 -7.45 5.01
C ARG A 155 -2.47 -6.27 4.09
N PHE A 156 -2.87 -6.40 2.83
CA PHE A 156 -2.72 -5.32 1.85
C PHE A 156 -4.09 -4.72 1.58
N ASP A 157 -4.24 -3.44 1.86
CA ASP A 157 -5.50 -2.71 1.76
C ASP A 157 -5.42 -1.62 0.69
N VAL A 158 -6.57 -1.16 0.21
CA VAL A 158 -6.67 0.00 -0.69
C VAL A 158 -7.66 1.00 -0.12
N ILE A 159 -7.25 2.25 -0.02
CA ILE A 159 -8.11 3.37 0.41
C ILE A 159 -8.37 4.26 -0.79
N SER A 160 -9.62 4.24 -1.24
CA SER A 160 -10.10 5.00 -2.38
C SER A 160 -10.80 6.28 -1.91
N ILE A 161 -10.28 7.43 -2.33
CA ILE A 161 -10.74 8.76 -1.93
C ILE A 161 -11.25 9.53 -3.15
N VAL A 162 -12.49 10.00 -3.05
CA VAL A 162 -13.12 10.86 -4.06
C VAL A 162 -13.38 12.23 -3.44
N VAL A 163 -12.61 13.23 -3.85
CA VAL A 163 -12.78 14.63 -3.41
C VAL A 163 -13.99 15.24 -4.10
N ILE A 164 -14.97 15.64 -3.29
CA ILE A 164 -16.25 16.23 -3.75
C ILE A 164 -16.31 17.74 -3.48
N ALA A 165 -15.55 18.25 -2.50
CA ALA A 165 -15.39 19.67 -2.20
C ALA A 165 -14.01 19.94 -1.57
N PRO A 166 -13.58 21.21 -1.38
CA PRO A 166 -12.30 21.52 -0.74
C PRO A 166 -12.10 20.89 0.64
N ASP A 167 -13.16 20.57 1.37
CA ASP A 167 -13.16 20.03 2.73
C ASP A 167 -13.93 18.70 2.85
N ARG A 168 -14.49 18.20 1.74
CA ARG A 168 -15.31 16.98 1.72
C ARG A 168 -14.79 15.96 0.73
N ALA A 169 -14.71 14.72 1.19
CA ALA A 169 -14.36 13.58 0.35
C ALA A 169 -15.16 12.35 0.79
N LEU A 170 -15.46 11.48 -0.16
CA LEU A 170 -15.94 10.13 0.10
C LEU A 170 -14.74 9.20 0.24
N VAL A 171 -14.75 8.35 1.25
CA VAL A 171 -13.68 7.38 1.52
C VAL A 171 -14.26 5.97 1.45
N ARG A 172 -13.56 5.07 0.78
CA ARG A 172 -13.86 3.64 0.74
C ARG A 172 -12.59 2.86 1.07
N HIS A 173 -12.70 1.94 2.01
CA HIS A 173 -11.60 1.07 2.44
C HIS A 173 -11.87 -0.35 1.97
N HIS A 174 -11.00 -0.85 1.11
CA HIS A 174 -11.01 -2.21 0.61
C HIS A 174 -10.00 -3.03 1.40
N LEU A 175 -10.52 -3.83 2.34
CA LEU A 175 -9.72 -4.73 3.17
C LEU A 175 -9.25 -5.92 2.33
N GLY A 176 -7.96 -6.29 2.44
CA GLY A 176 -7.42 -7.46 1.76
C GLY A 176 -7.51 -7.38 0.24
N ALA A 177 -7.40 -6.17 -0.32
CA ALA A 177 -7.61 -5.91 -1.74
C ALA A 177 -6.71 -6.73 -2.68
N PHE A 178 -5.63 -7.33 -2.16
CA PHE A 178 -4.65 -8.11 -2.91
C PHE A 178 -4.69 -9.61 -2.63
N SER A 179 -5.70 -10.13 -1.90
CA SER A 179 -5.83 -11.57 -1.70
C SER A 179 -6.21 -12.27 -3.01
N ALA A 180 -5.52 -13.36 -3.34
CA ALA A 180 -5.85 -14.21 -4.49
C ALA A 180 -7.30 -14.72 -4.40
N ALA A 181 -7.99 -14.75 -5.54
CA ALA A 181 -9.21 -15.53 -5.73
C ALA A 181 -8.87 -17.02 -5.84
#